data_AF-A0A094CAT0-F1
#
_entry.id   AF-A0A094CAT0-F1
#
_cell.length_a   1.000
_cell.length_b   1.000
_cell.length_c   1.000
_cell.angle_alpha   90.00
_cell.angle_beta   90.00
_cell.angle_gamma   90.00
#
_symmetry.space_group_name_H-M   'P 1'
#
loop_
_entity.id
_entity.type
_entity.pdbx_description
1 polymer ?
#
loop_
_entity_poly.entity_id
_entity_poly.type
_entity_poly.pdbx_seq_one_letter_code
_entity_poly.pdbx_strand_id
1 'polypeptide(L)'
;MSTVDRAMTADGGEGVTPAPESTAARVIEGVEVGSGQIDSLFRLYFARFHPFLPLLDPARSPDQYYEASPLLFWAIITVAASRHRDYPRLLESLASPVSNLLWKTVQVSAAELMNIWPVQAFIILCTWPLPSNRVWTDPSFLLSNIAVSSAIQIGLHRPEHPREFLPRPSRQYVDFVVNERETSERMRTWAACNIVSRSITSDYGHGPTGPTFDWVIDQACDNGLGTFSLPDEMRHCLIIQRFCHRVTKAMMTGANGTGLPLEHDRYLQLMLLEEELNVIEQQLGNQLSGGSTSLTYQ
;
A
#
# COMPACT_ATOMS: atom_id res chain seq x y z
N MET A 1 23.28 4.99 -70.11
CA MET A 1 22.33 4.11 -70.80
C MET A 1 22.47 2.72 -70.20
N SER A 2 21.35 2.08 -69.86
CA SER A 2 21.20 0.75 -69.23
C SER A 2 21.11 0.73 -67.69
N THR A 3 19.91 1.07 -67.24
CA THR A 3 19.17 0.49 -66.11
C THR A 3 19.00 -1.02 -66.28
N VAL A 4 19.19 -1.81 -65.21
CA VAL A 4 18.47 -3.08 -65.00
C VAL A 4 18.18 -3.25 -63.51
N ASP A 5 16.89 -3.29 -63.22
CA ASP A 5 16.24 -3.52 -61.93
C ASP A 5 16.63 -4.85 -61.28
N ARG A 6 16.73 -4.86 -59.95
CA ARG A 6 16.63 -6.10 -59.16
C ARG A 6 15.50 -5.94 -58.14
N ALA A 7 14.38 -6.57 -58.46
CA ALA A 7 13.18 -6.62 -57.64
C ALA A 7 13.44 -7.30 -56.29
N MET A 8 13.01 -6.63 -55.22
CA MET A 8 12.89 -7.16 -53.87
C MET A 8 11.63 -8.04 -53.81
N THR A 9 11.79 -9.34 -53.55
CA THR A 9 10.69 -10.20 -53.15
C THR A 9 10.46 -10.03 -51.66
N ALA A 10 9.29 -9.49 -51.30
CA ALA A 10 8.81 -9.33 -49.95
C ALA A 10 8.61 -10.71 -49.32
N ASP A 11 9.40 -11.00 -48.27
CA ASP A 11 9.11 -12.08 -47.34
C ASP A 11 8.07 -11.55 -46.34
N GLY A 12 6.84 -12.04 -46.48
CA GLY A 12 5.73 -11.72 -45.61
C GLY A 12 5.93 -12.39 -44.27
N GLY A 13 6.73 -11.78 -43.40
CA GLY A 13 6.75 -12.10 -41.98
C GLY A 13 5.40 -11.71 -41.38
N GLU A 14 4.51 -12.69 -41.23
CA GLU A 14 3.37 -12.61 -40.33
C GLU A 14 3.90 -12.17 -38.96
N GLY A 15 3.67 -10.90 -38.63
CA GLY A 15 3.81 -10.39 -37.29
C GLY A 15 2.83 -11.15 -36.41
N VAL A 16 3.31 -12.21 -35.78
CA VAL A 16 2.69 -12.80 -34.60
C VAL A 16 2.72 -11.71 -33.54
N THR A 17 1.64 -10.92 -33.48
CA THR A 17 1.30 -10.14 -32.30
C THR A 17 1.38 -11.11 -31.12
N PRO A 18 2.23 -10.86 -30.11
CA PRO A 18 2.26 -11.72 -28.94
C PRO A 18 0.85 -11.69 -28.34
N ALA A 19 0.22 -12.87 -28.25
CA ALA A 19 -1.00 -13.03 -27.48
C ALA A 19 -0.75 -12.49 -26.06
N PRO A 20 -1.76 -11.90 -25.39
CA PRO A 20 -1.60 -11.52 -23.99
C PRO A 20 -1.08 -12.75 -23.25
N GLU A 21 0.09 -12.63 -22.61
CA GLU A 21 0.70 -13.70 -21.83
C GLU A 21 -0.38 -14.24 -20.89
N SER A 22 -0.82 -15.47 -21.14
CA SER A 22 -1.86 -16.08 -20.33
C SER A 22 -1.25 -16.33 -18.95
N THR A 23 -1.72 -15.61 -17.95
CA THR A 23 -1.29 -15.74 -16.55
C THR A 23 -1.22 -17.21 -16.17
N ALA A 24 -0.15 -17.66 -15.51
CA ALA A 24 -0.03 -19.07 -15.14
C ALA A 24 -0.89 -19.41 -13.90
N ALA A 25 -1.47 -20.61 -13.87
CA ALA A 25 -2.17 -21.12 -12.69
C ALA A 25 -1.21 -21.22 -11.49
N ARG A 26 -1.71 -20.96 -10.28
CA ARG A 26 -0.90 -20.93 -9.05
C ARG A 26 -1.52 -21.80 -7.97
N VAL A 27 -0.67 -22.39 -7.13
CA VAL A 27 -1.06 -23.28 -6.04
C VAL A 27 -0.46 -22.81 -4.73
N ILE A 28 -1.25 -22.80 -3.66
CA ILE A 28 -0.79 -22.56 -2.29
C ILE A 28 -1.35 -23.62 -1.34
N GLU A 29 -0.46 -24.37 -0.68
CA GLU A 29 -0.79 -25.44 0.29
C GLU A 29 -1.94 -26.36 -0.18
N GLY A 30 -1.96 -26.72 -1.47
CA GLY A 30 -2.95 -27.62 -2.08
C GLY A 30 -4.20 -26.94 -2.66
N VAL A 31 -4.34 -25.62 -2.52
CA VAL A 31 -5.40 -24.84 -3.17
C VAL A 31 -4.89 -24.32 -4.52
N GLU A 32 -5.49 -24.79 -5.60
CA GLU A 32 -5.19 -24.35 -6.96
C GLU A 32 -6.14 -23.23 -7.40
N VAL A 33 -5.57 -22.17 -7.99
CA VAL A 33 -6.31 -21.07 -8.60
C VAL A 33 -5.90 -20.99 -10.07
N GLY A 34 -6.88 -21.19 -10.96
CA GLY A 34 -6.65 -21.19 -12.40
C GLY A 34 -6.31 -19.81 -12.95
N SER A 35 -5.64 -19.78 -14.10
CA SER A 35 -5.21 -18.56 -14.80
C SER A 35 -6.32 -17.51 -14.97
N GLY A 36 -7.46 -17.90 -15.56
CA GLY A 36 -8.58 -16.99 -15.79
C GLY A 36 -9.22 -16.48 -14.50
N GLN A 37 -9.15 -17.27 -13.42
CA GLN A 37 -9.63 -16.85 -12.11
C GLN A 37 -8.69 -15.82 -11.48
N ILE A 38 -7.37 -16.02 -11.61
CA ILE A 38 -6.35 -15.05 -11.19
C ILE A 38 -6.57 -13.71 -11.90
N ASP A 39 -6.73 -13.71 -13.22
CA ASP A 39 -6.95 -12.48 -14.00
C ASP A 39 -8.23 -11.74 -13.59
N SER A 40 -9.30 -12.48 -13.33
CA SER A 40 -10.58 -11.91 -12.86
C SER A 40 -10.41 -11.25 -11.48
N LEU A 41 -9.72 -11.93 -10.55
CA LEU A 41 -9.49 -11.45 -9.20
C LEU A 41 -8.57 -10.22 -9.18
N PHE A 42 -7.51 -10.20 -9.99
CA PHE A 42 -6.65 -9.03 -10.14
C PHE A 42 -7.42 -7.83 -10.70
N ARG A 43 -8.22 -8.03 -11.75
CA ARG A 43 -9.09 -6.97 -12.28
C ARG A 43 -10.07 -6.45 -11.22
N LEU A 44 -10.66 -7.35 -10.43
CA LEU A 44 -11.55 -6.97 -9.34
C LEU A 44 -10.82 -6.15 -8.26
N TYR A 45 -9.61 -6.55 -7.88
CA TYR A 45 -8.79 -5.80 -6.91
C TYR A 45 -8.56 -4.35 -7.37
N PHE A 46 -8.06 -4.17 -8.59
CA PHE A 46 -7.77 -2.85 -9.14
C PHE A 46 -9.03 -2.01 -9.37
N ALA A 47 -10.17 -2.64 -9.67
CA ALA A 47 -11.43 -1.91 -9.87
C ALA A 47 -12.13 -1.50 -8.57
N ARG A 48 -11.99 -2.27 -7.47
CA ARG A 48 -12.83 -2.11 -6.27
C ARG A 48 -12.07 -1.81 -4.98
N PHE A 49 -10.78 -2.10 -4.90
CA PHE A 49 -9.98 -1.93 -3.68
C PHE A 49 -8.88 -0.89 -3.86
N HIS A 50 -8.17 -0.95 -4.99
CA HIS A 50 -7.10 0.00 -5.31
C HIS A 50 -7.53 1.48 -5.28
N PRO A 51 -8.75 1.89 -5.68
CA PRO A 51 -9.17 3.29 -5.54
C PRO A 51 -9.21 3.82 -4.10
N PHE A 52 -9.40 2.93 -3.10
CA PHE A 52 -9.39 3.32 -1.69
C PHE A 52 -7.98 3.39 -1.09
N LEU A 53 -7.05 2.61 -1.64
CA LEU A 53 -5.65 2.61 -1.25
C LEU A 53 -4.78 2.34 -2.50
N PRO A 54 -4.43 3.39 -3.28
CA PRO A 54 -3.73 3.24 -4.54
C PRO A 54 -2.25 2.95 -4.31
N LEU A 55 -1.96 1.76 -3.79
CA LEU A 55 -0.64 1.32 -3.35
C LEU A 55 0.16 0.67 -4.48
N LEU A 56 -0.53 -0.13 -5.30
CA LEU A 56 0.07 -1.01 -6.31
C LEU A 56 0.07 -0.36 -7.70
N ASP A 57 0.82 -0.94 -8.63
CA ASP A 57 0.92 -0.48 -10.01
C ASP A 57 0.03 -1.35 -10.92
N PRO A 58 -1.05 -0.81 -11.50
CA PRO A 58 -1.96 -1.55 -12.38
C PRO A 58 -1.30 -2.08 -13.67
N ALA A 59 -0.13 -1.54 -14.05
CA ALA A 59 0.57 -1.97 -15.26
C ALA A 59 1.36 -3.27 -15.08
N ARG A 60 1.55 -3.75 -13.85
CA ARG A 60 2.26 -5.01 -13.58
C ARG A 60 1.31 -6.20 -13.69
N SER A 61 1.76 -7.26 -14.35
CA SER A 61 0.96 -8.48 -14.53
C SER A 61 0.87 -9.31 -13.25
N PRO A 62 -0.14 -10.20 -13.11
CA PRO A 62 -0.23 -11.09 -11.95
C PRO A 62 1.02 -11.97 -11.78
N ASP A 63 1.62 -12.41 -12.88
CA ASP A 63 2.85 -13.23 -12.85
C ASP A 63 4.06 -12.44 -12.34
N GLN A 64 4.21 -11.17 -12.75
CA GLN A 64 5.25 -10.29 -12.21
C GLN A 64 5.10 -10.07 -10.70
N TYR A 65 3.85 -9.95 -10.21
CA TYR A 65 3.59 -9.87 -8.77
C TYR A 65 3.93 -11.16 -8.04
N TYR A 66 3.62 -12.32 -8.63
CA TYR A 66 3.95 -13.62 -8.05
C TYR A 66 5.46 -13.85 -7.95
N GLU A 67 6.21 -13.50 -9.00
CA GLU A 67 7.67 -13.61 -9.04
C GLU A 67 8.35 -12.66 -8.06
N ALA A 68 7.85 -11.42 -7.93
CA ALA A 68 8.39 -10.43 -7.01
C ALA A 68 8.11 -10.78 -5.54
N SER A 69 6.89 -11.21 -5.22
CA SER A 69 6.51 -11.63 -3.88
C SER A 69 5.26 -12.52 -3.90
N PRO A 70 5.41 -13.82 -3.60
CA PRO A 70 4.27 -14.72 -3.45
C PRO A 70 3.27 -14.22 -2.40
N LEU A 71 3.75 -13.65 -1.29
CA LEU A 71 2.88 -13.12 -0.24
C LEU A 71 2.00 -11.97 -0.75
N LEU A 72 2.60 -11.00 -1.46
CA LEU A 72 1.84 -9.88 -2.02
C LEU A 72 0.81 -10.34 -3.04
N PHE A 73 1.20 -11.25 -3.93
CA PHE A 73 0.29 -11.86 -4.90
C PHE A 73 -0.92 -12.51 -4.20
N TRP A 74 -0.68 -13.37 -3.21
CA TRP A 74 -1.76 -14.06 -2.51
C TRP A 74 -2.60 -13.13 -1.64
N ALA A 75 -2.03 -12.05 -1.10
CA ALA A 75 -2.79 -11.00 -0.42
C ALA A 75 -3.81 -10.34 -1.37
N ILE A 76 -3.39 -9.96 -2.59
CA ILE A 76 -4.27 -9.38 -3.62
C ILE A 76 -5.42 -10.33 -3.95
N ILE A 77 -5.09 -11.60 -4.24
CA ILE A 77 -6.07 -12.64 -4.57
C ILE A 77 -7.09 -12.84 -3.45
N THR A 78 -6.62 -12.90 -2.21
CA THR A 78 -7.50 -13.18 -1.06
C THR A 78 -8.42 -12.01 -0.76
N VAL A 79 -7.91 -10.77 -0.82
CA VAL A 79 -8.71 -9.56 -0.67
C VAL A 79 -9.77 -9.47 -1.77
N ALA A 80 -9.40 -9.72 -3.04
CA ALA A 80 -10.35 -9.75 -4.13
C ALA A 80 -11.42 -10.84 -3.95
N ALA A 81 -11.01 -12.04 -3.53
CA ALA A 81 -11.91 -13.17 -3.29
C ALA A 81 -12.96 -12.86 -2.21
N SER A 82 -12.61 -12.03 -1.22
CA SER A 82 -13.53 -11.66 -0.13
C SER A 82 -14.80 -10.95 -0.59
N ARG A 83 -14.78 -10.30 -1.76
CA ARG A 83 -15.93 -9.61 -2.35
C ARG A 83 -16.44 -10.25 -3.64
N HIS A 84 -15.86 -11.38 -4.06
CA HIS A 84 -16.23 -12.03 -5.31
C HIS A 84 -17.46 -12.94 -5.10
N ARG A 85 -18.58 -12.61 -5.74
CA ARG A 85 -19.84 -13.37 -5.60
C ARG A 85 -19.75 -14.79 -6.14
N ASP A 86 -18.94 -15.00 -7.17
CA ASP A 86 -18.87 -16.30 -7.86
C ASP A 86 -17.98 -17.33 -7.15
N TYR A 87 -17.17 -16.93 -6.16
CA TYR A 87 -16.23 -17.82 -5.47
C TYR A 87 -16.35 -17.76 -3.93
N PRO A 88 -17.54 -17.97 -3.35
CA PRO A 88 -17.77 -17.77 -1.92
C PRO A 88 -16.91 -18.67 -1.01
N ARG A 89 -16.53 -19.87 -1.49
CA ARG A 89 -15.69 -20.83 -0.76
C ARG A 89 -14.18 -20.63 -0.97
N LEU A 90 -13.77 -19.80 -1.92
CA LEU A 90 -12.36 -19.60 -2.22
C LEU A 90 -11.65 -18.90 -1.05
N LEU A 91 -12.28 -17.87 -0.48
CA LEU A 91 -11.74 -17.17 0.68
C LEU A 91 -11.48 -18.12 1.85
N GLU A 92 -12.45 -18.98 2.17
CA GLU A 92 -12.32 -19.97 3.25
C GLU A 92 -11.16 -20.94 3.01
N SER A 93 -10.97 -21.37 1.75
CA SER A 93 -9.84 -22.23 1.38
C SER A 93 -8.49 -21.52 1.42
N LEU A 94 -8.44 -20.22 1.11
CA LEU A 94 -7.19 -19.43 1.06
C LEU A 94 -6.78 -18.84 2.40
N ALA A 95 -7.72 -18.59 3.32
CA ALA A 95 -7.44 -17.88 4.57
C ALA A 95 -6.34 -18.55 5.40
N SER A 96 -6.40 -19.88 5.59
CA SER A 96 -5.38 -20.62 6.34
C SER A 96 -4.03 -20.66 5.60
N PRO A 97 -3.94 -21.07 4.32
CA PRO A 97 -2.69 -21.06 3.57
C PRO A 97 -1.99 -19.71 3.52
N VAL A 98 -2.76 -18.63 3.30
CA VAL A 98 -2.21 -17.27 3.22
C VAL A 98 -1.77 -16.77 4.59
N SER A 99 -2.51 -17.09 5.66
CA SER A 99 -2.05 -16.80 7.01
C SER A 99 -0.77 -17.55 7.35
N ASN A 100 -0.61 -18.80 6.93
CA ASN A 100 0.63 -19.56 7.12
C ASN A 100 1.80 -18.93 6.37
N LEU A 101 1.58 -18.53 5.11
CA LEU A 101 2.59 -17.84 4.30
C LEU A 101 3.00 -16.52 4.94
N LEU A 102 2.03 -15.73 5.41
CA LEU A 102 2.25 -14.47 6.12
C LEU A 102 3.18 -14.66 7.32
N TRP A 103 2.86 -15.59 8.22
CA TRP A 103 3.67 -15.82 9.42
C TRP A 103 5.04 -16.41 9.10
N LYS A 104 5.15 -17.25 8.07
CA LYS A 104 6.45 -17.70 7.55
C LYS A 104 7.29 -16.50 7.08
N THR A 105 6.72 -15.57 6.31
CA THR A 105 7.45 -14.36 5.87
C THR A 105 7.90 -13.49 7.04
N VAL A 106 7.09 -13.36 8.10
CA VAL A 106 7.49 -12.66 9.33
C VAL A 106 8.64 -13.36 10.04
N GLN A 107 8.70 -14.69 10.01
CA GLN A 107 9.70 -15.50 10.71
C GLN A 107 11.03 -15.67 9.96
N VAL A 108 11.03 -15.70 8.61
CA VAL A 108 12.13 -16.33 7.84
C VAL A 108 13.41 -15.50 7.72
N SER A 109 13.41 -14.16 7.66
CA SER A 109 14.59 -13.36 8.08
C SER A 109 14.33 -11.85 8.02
N ALA A 110 15.05 -11.09 8.85
CA ALA A 110 15.13 -9.64 8.73
C ALA A 110 15.59 -9.18 7.33
N ALA A 111 16.36 -10.01 6.60
CA ALA A 111 16.85 -9.70 5.25
C ALA A 111 15.75 -9.78 4.18
N GLU A 112 14.81 -10.73 4.27
CA GLU A 112 13.65 -10.79 3.35
C GLU A 112 12.67 -9.64 3.60
N LEU A 113 12.58 -9.18 4.85
CA LEU A 113 11.85 -7.97 5.23
C LEU A 113 12.55 -6.68 4.75
N MET A 114 13.77 -6.76 4.22
CA MET A 114 14.45 -5.62 3.57
C MET A 114 13.98 -5.41 2.12
N ASN A 115 12.71 -5.68 1.84
CA ASN A 115 12.10 -5.43 0.53
C ASN A 115 10.74 -4.73 0.70
N ILE A 116 10.32 -4.00 -0.33
CA ILE A 116 9.07 -3.23 -0.32
C ILE A 116 7.84 -4.13 -0.41
N TRP A 117 7.93 -5.29 -1.08
CA TRP A 117 6.78 -6.14 -1.38
C TRP A 117 6.12 -6.78 -0.15
N PRO A 118 6.86 -7.36 0.82
CA PRO A 118 6.25 -7.85 2.05
C PRO A 118 5.55 -6.74 2.84
N VAL A 119 6.13 -5.53 2.86
CA VAL A 119 5.52 -4.35 3.48
C VAL A 119 4.19 -4.03 2.84
N GLN A 120 4.13 -3.95 1.50
CA GLN A 120 2.88 -3.73 0.77
C GLN A 120 1.84 -4.82 1.07
N ALA A 121 2.27 -6.08 1.17
CA ALA A 121 1.38 -7.20 1.48
C ALA A 121 0.80 -7.09 2.89
N PHE A 122 1.62 -6.75 3.89
CA PHE A 122 1.16 -6.53 5.26
C PHE A 122 0.14 -5.40 5.32
N ILE A 123 0.40 -4.28 4.63
CA ILE A 123 -0.51 -3.13 4.58
C ILE A 123 -1.86 -3.52 3.95
N ILE A 124 -1.86 -4.28 2.86
CA ILE A 124 -3.09 -4.77 2.22
C ILE A 124 -3.88 -5.66 3.18
N LEU A 125 -3.22 -6.63 3.82
CA LEU A 125 -3.87 -7.55 4.77
C LEU A 125 -4.33 -6.87 6.05
N CYS A 126 -3.70 -5.76 6.46
CA CYS A 126 -4.15 -4.92 7.57
C CYS A 126 -5.37 -4.07 7.20
N THR A 127 -5.45 -3.62 5.95
CA THR A 127 -6.56 -2.78 5.46
C THR A 127 -7.82 -3.61 5.23
N TRP A 128 -7.64 -4.83 4.73
CA TRP A 128 -8.72 -5.78 4.47
C TRP A 128 -8.39 -7.12 5.13
N PRO A 129 -8.67 -7.26 6.44
CA PRO A 129 -8.29 -8.43 7.21
C PRO A 129 -9.00 -9.69 6.72
N LEU A 130 -8.31 -10.81 6.85
CA LEU A 130 -8.88 -12.14 6.62
C LEU A 130 -10.02 -12.39 7.63
N PRO A 131 -11.03 -13.21 7.29
CA PRO A 131 -12.08 -13.58 8.23
C PRO A 131 -11.48 -14.19 9.50
N SER A 132 -11.48 -13.41 10.59
CA SER A 132 -11.12 -13.88 11.92
C SER A 132 -12.40 -14.01 12.73
N ASN A 133 -12.55 -15.13 13.44
CA ASN A 133 -13.72 -15.34 14.29
C ASN A 133 -13.78 -14.38 15.49
N ARG A 134 -12.69 -13.68 15.82
CA ARG A 134 -12.53 -12.91 17.07
C ARG A 134 -11.66 -11.66 16.87
N VAL A 135 -12.05 -10.55 17.51
CA VAL A 135 -11.31 -9.27 17.50
C VAL A 135 -9.96 -9.39 18.23
N TRP A 136 -9.88 -10.17 19.31
CA TRP A 136 -8.64 -10.33 20.07
C TRP A 136 -7.60 -11.25 19.40
N THR A 137 -7.97 -11.92 18.31
CA THR A 137 -7.03 -12.68 17.47
C THR A 137 -6.65 -11.93 16.20
N ASP A 138 -7.11 -10.69 16.03
CA ASP A 138 -6.76 -9.85 14.88
C ASP A 138 -5.28 -9.43 14.96
N PRO A 139 -4.43 -9.85 14.01
CA PRO A 139 -3.03 -9.49 14.00
C PRO A 139 -2.78 -8.10 13.38
N SER A 140 -3.80 -7.36 12.94
CA SER A 140 -3.65 -6.10 12.20
C SER A 140 -2.77 -5.07 12.91
N PHE A 141 -2.91 -4.93 14.25
CA PHE A 141 -2.03 -4.04 15.02
C PHE A 141 -0.57 -4.49 15.04
N LEU A 142 -0.32 -5.79 15.17
CA LEU A 142 1.05 -6.32 15.13
C LEU A 142 1.65 -6.17 13.72
N LEU A 143 0.89 -6.53 12.69
CA LEU A 143 1.32 -6.46 11.29
C LEU A 143 1.58 -5.02 10.85
N SER A 144 0.78 -4.05 11.28
CA SER A 144 1.01 -2.64 10.96
C SER A 144 2.31 -2.13 11.57
N ASN A 145 2.63 -2.54 12.81
CA ASN A 145 3.91 -2.22 13.45
C ASN A 145 5.10 -2.89 12.74
N ILE A 146 4.95 -4.14 12.31
CA ILE A 146 5.97 -4.84 11.50
C ILE A 146 6.16 -4.08 10.18
N ALA A 147 5.09 -3.72 9.48
CA ALA A 147 5.14 -3.01 8.21
C ALA A 147 5.86 -1.65 8.35
N VAL A 148 5.51 -0.85 9.36
CA VAL A 148 6.18 0.44 9.64
C VAL A 148 7.66 0.23 9.96
N SER A 149 7.99 -0.75 10.82
CA SER A 149 9.37 -1.03 11.21
C SER A 149 10.21 -1.52 10.02
N SER A 150 9.67 -2.37 9.16
CA SER A 150 10.30 -2.83 7.92
C SER A 150 10.47 -1.69 6.92
N ALA A 151 9.47 -0.83 6.76
CA ALA A 151 9.55 0.36 5.91
C ALA A 151 10.68 1.32 6.35
N ILE A 152 10.88 1.47 7.66
CA ILE A 152 11.98 2.27 8.21
C ILE A 152 13.32 1.61 7.91
N GLN A 153 13.44 0.29 8.10
CA GLN A 153 14.68 -0.45 7.84
C GLN A 153 15.14 -0.37 6.38
N ILE A 154 14.22 -0.27 5.42
CA ILE A 154 14.54 -0.07 4.00
C ILE A 154 14.61 1.40 3.58
N GLY A 155 14.44 2.34 4.51
CA GLY A 155 14.61 3.77 4.28
C GLY A 155 13.44 4.47 3.57
N LEU A 156 12.21 3.95 3.64
CA LEU A 156 11.06 4.61 2.98
C LEU A 156 10.75 6.00 3.59
N HIS A 157 11.03 6.17 4.88
CA HIS A 157 10.91 7.43 5.62
C HIS A 157 11.99 8.48 5.24
N ARG A 158 12.93 8.15 4.36
CA ARG A 158 13.99 9.04 3.86
C ARG A 158 14.13 8.89 2.33
N PRO A 159 13.16 9.36 1.55
CA PRO A 159 13.13 9.12 0.11
C PRO A 159 14.27 9.80 -0.65
N GLU A 160 14.87 10.86 -0.09
CA GLU A 160 16.04 11.54 -0.64
C GLU A 160 17.37 10.83 -0.32
N HIS A 161 17.39 9.99 0.73
CA HIS A 161 18.61 9.33 1.23
C HIS A 161 18.44 7.79 1.33
N PRO A 162 17.91 7.10 0.31
CA PRO A 162 17.60 5.66 0.41
C PRO A 162 18.86 4.79 0.54
N ARG A 163 20.04 5.30 0.14
CA ARG A 163 21.32 4.59 0.20
C ARG A 163 21.80 4.31 1.63
N GLU A 164 21.43 5.16 2.58
CA GLU A 164 21.83 5.02 3.99
C GLU A 164 21.22 3.79 4.67
N PHE A 165 20.16 3.25 4.07
CA PHE A 165 19.38 2.12 4.59
C PHE A 165 19.64 0.81 3.83
N LEU A 166 20.60 0.79 2.90
CA LEU A 166 20.98 -0.42 2.18
C LEU A 166 21.85 -1.34 3.05
N PRO A 167 21.66 -2.67 2.97
CA PRO A 167 22.47 -3.62 3.72
C PRO A 167 23.92 -3.68 3.20
N ARG A 168 24.85 -3.02 3.92
CA ARG A 168 26.33 -3.01 3.75
C ARG A 168 26.85 -2.65 2.34
N PRO A 169 28.13 -2.26 2.20
CA PRO A 169 28.70 -1.94 0.89
C PRO A 169 28.90 -3.23 0.08
N SER A 170 27.87 -3.62 -0.67
CA SER A 170 27.98 -4.56 -1.78
C SER A 170 28.27 -3.78 -3.07
N ARG A 171 28.61 -4.48 -4.16
CA ARG A 171 28.80 -3.85 -5.49
C ARG A 171 27.54 -3.06 -5.93
N GLN A 172 26.38 -3.48 -5.43
CA GLN A 172 25.07 -2.88 -5.65
C GLN A 172 24.91 -1.51 -4.94
N TYR A 173 25.70 -1.22 -3.91
CA TYR A 173 25.70 0.06 -3.19
C TYR A 173 26.22 1.23 -4.04
N VAL A 174 27.21 0.97 -4.90
CA VAL A 174 27.86 2.01 -5.74
C VAL A 174 26.94 2.44 -6.89
N ASP A 175 26.18 1.50 -7.46
CA ASP A 175 25.30 1.73 -8.61
C ASP A 175 23.83 1.92 -8.21
N PHE A 176 23.51 2.03 -6.90
CA PHE A 176 22.13 2.15 -6.44
C PHE A 176 21.55 3.52 -6.83
N VAL A 177 20.77 3.56 -7.89
CA VAL A 177 20.00 4.71 -8.33
C VAL A 177 18.54 4.31 -8.32
N VAL A 178 17.74 4.99 -7.51
CA VAL A 178 16.28 4.81 -7.49
C VAL A 178 15.71 5.59 -8.66
N ASN A 179 15.01 4.91 -9.56
CA ASN A 179 14.34 5.60 -10.66
C ASN A 179 13.07 6.34 -10.15
N GLU A 180 12.49 7.19 -10.98
CA GLU A 180 11.30 7.98 -10.60
C GLU A 180 10.10 7.10 -10.24
N ARG A 181 9.91 5.97 -10.95
CA ARG A 181 8.83 5.01 -10.71
C ARG A 181 8.97 4.34 -9.34
N GLU A 182 10.18 3.89 -9.01
CA GLU A 182 10.53 3.30 -7.71
C GLU A 182 10.41 4.34 -6.60
N THR A 183 10.82 5.59 -6.86
CA THR A 183 10.68 6.69 -5.89
C THR A 183 9.20 6.91 -5.55
N SER A 184 8.35 6.99 -6.58
CA SER A 184 6.90 7.11 -6.41
C SER A 184 6.30 5.89 -5.68
N GLU A 185 6.73 4.67 -6.00
CA GLU A 185 6.28 3.45 -5.33
C GLU A 185 6.69 3.41 -3.85
N ARG A 186 7.91 3.83 -3.53
CA ARG A 186 8.42 3.96 -2.15
C ARG A 186 7.62 5.00 -1.38
N MET A 187 7.32 6.14 -1.98
CA MET A 187 6.53 7.20 -1.37
C MET A 187 5.08 6.75 -1.10
N ARG A 188 4.42 6.12 -2.08
CA ARG A 188 3.09 5.51 -1.90
C ARG A 188 3.06 4.48 -0.77
N THR A 189 4.08 3.63 -0.71
CA THR A 189 4.18 2.60 0.34
C THR A 189 4.38 3.21 1.72
N TRP A 190 5.22 4.26 1.85
CA TRP A 190 5.39 4.98 3.11
C TRP A 190 4.10 5.67 3.56
N ALA A 191 3.42 6.37 2.66
CA ALA A 191 2.15 7.02 2.94
C ALA A 191 1.09 6.00 3.39
N ALA A 192 0.96 4.87 2.70
CA ALA A 192 0.04 3.80 3.07
C ALA A 192 0.36 3.20 4.45
N CYS A 193 1.64 3.03 4.80
CA CYS A 193 2.03 2.60 6.15
C CYS A 193 1.53 3.55 7.23
N ASN A 194 1.66 4.86 7.00
CA ASN A 194 1.20 5.88 7.96
C ASN A 194 -0.33 5.92 8.08
N ILE A 195 -1.04 5.86 6.95
CA ILE A 195 -2.51 5.84 6.91
C ILE A 195 -3.04 4.63 7.69
N VAL A 196 -2.56 3.43 7.36
CA VAL A 196 -3.08 2.18 7.93
C VAL A 196 -2.67 2.00 9.39
N SER A 197 -1.43 2.34 9.74
CA SER A 197 -0.99 2.36 11.14
C SER A 197 -1.85 3.30 11.99
N ARG A 198 -2.19 4.48 11.48
CA ARG A 198 -3.04 5.43 12.21
C ARG A 198 -4.48 4.97 12.31
N SER A 199 -5.06 4.45 11.24
CA SER A 199 -6.42 3.90 11.25
C SER A 199 -6.54 2.81 12.32
N ILE A 200 -5.64 1.84 12.31
CA ILE A 200 -5.66 0.72 13.27
C ILE A 200 -5.44 1.21 14.69
N THR A 201 -4.43 2.06 14.94
CA THR A 201 -4.23 2.59 16.30
C THR A 201 -5.44 3.37 16.80
N SER A 202 -6.12 4.11 15.92
CA SER A 202 -7.37 4.81 16.25
C SER A 202 -8.50 3.82 16.61
N ASP A 203 -8.68 2.77 15.82
CA ASP A 203 -9.73 1.76 16.03
C ASP A 203 -9.57 1.00 17.35
N TYR A 204 -8.33 0.74 17.75
CA TYR A 204 -7.99 0.08 19.02
C TYR A 204 -7.89 1.04 20.22
N GLY A 205 -8.06 2.35 20.01
CA GLY A 205 -7.88 3.37 21.05
C GLY A 205 -6.43 3.49 21.55
N HIS A 206 -5.47 3.06 20.74
CA HIS A 206 -4.04 3.16 21.03
C HIS A 206 -3.48 4.51 20.58
N GLY A 207 -2.51 5.00 21.34
CA GLY A 207 -1.74 6.18 20.95
C GLY A 207 -0.91 5.94 19.70
N PRO A 208 -0.35 7.01 19.11
CA PRO A 208 0.56 6.87 17.98
C PRO A 208 1.72 5.92 18.34
N THR A 209 1.94 4.92 17.50
CA THR A 209 3.01 3.93 17.69
C THR A 209 4.10 4.14 16.63
N GLY A 210 5.37 4.19 17.07
CA GLY A 210 6.54 4.36 16.19
C GLY A 210 6.70 5.76 15.57
N PRO A 211 7.72 5.96 14.72
CA PRO A 211 8.00 7.25 14.09
C PRO A 211 7.16 7.44 12.82
N THR A 212 5.84 7.51 13.01
CA THR A 212 4.86 7.83 11.95
C THR A 212 4.60 9.34 11.90
N PHE A 213 4.10 9.84 10.76
CA PHE A 213 3.91 11.27 10.46
C PHE A 213 5.19 12.08 10.68
N ASP A 214 6.23 11.66 9.97
CA ASP A 214 7.51 12.36 9.92
C ASP A 214 7.46 13.57 8.97
N TRP A 215 8.58 14.27 8.88
CA TRP A 215 8.72 15.43 8.00
C TRP A 215 8.40 15.11 6.53
N VAL A 216 8.66 13.89 6.05
CA VAL A 216 8.37 13.49 4.66
C VAL A 216 6.87 13.43 4.43
N ILE A 217 6.11 12.89 5.38
CA ILE A 217 4.65 12.90 5.33
C ILE A 217 4.11 14.33 5.39
N ASP A 218 4.71 15.21 6.19
CA ASP A 218 4.34 16.63 6.18
C ASP A 218 4.57 17.27 4.80
N GLN A 219 5.72 17.03 4.17
CA GLN A 219 5.99 17.52 2.81
C GLN A 219 5.00 16.96 1.77
N ALA A 220 4.62 15.69 1.88
CA ALA A 220 3.64 15.08 0.98
C ALA A 220 2.24 15.68 1.14
N CYS A 221 1.84 16.00 2.38
CA CYS A 221 0.57 16.63 2.69
C CYS A 221 0.50 18.11 2.24
N ASP A 222 1.60 18.87 2.39
CA ASP A 222 1.62 20.31 2.18
C ASP A 222 2.03 20.67 0.74
N ASN A 223 3.12 20.09 0.24
CA ASN A 223 3.69 20.41 -1.06
C ASN A 223 3.36 19.35 -2.11
N GLY A 224 3.56 18.05 -1.81
CA GLY A 224 3.24 16.91 -2.67
C GLY A 224 3.71 17.03 -4.13
N LEU A 225 4.89 17.60 -4.34
CA LEU A 225 5.55 17.73 -5.65
C LEU A 225 6.79 16.84 -5.72
N GLY A 226 7.17 16.43 -6.94
CA GLY A 226 8.37 15.65 -7.20
C GLY A 226 8.40 14.32 -6.43
N THR A 227 9.47 14.10 -5.67
CA THR A 227 9.70 12.91 -4.82
C THR A 227 8.56 12.63 -3.83
N PHE A 228 7.80 13.65 -3.44
CA PHE A 228 6.70 13.55 -2.46
C PHE A 228 5.32 13.45 -3.11
N SER A 229 5.26 13.30 -4.44
CA SER A 229 4.01 13.19 -5.19
C SER A 229 3.26 11.90 -4.84
N LEU A 230 1.96 12.04 -4.60
CA LEU A 230 1.02 10.96 -4.27
C LEU A 230 -0.27 11.15 -5.09
N PRO A 231 -1.00 10.06 -5.39
CA PRO A 231 -2.37 10.16 -5.88
C PRO A 231 -3.24 10.98 -4.92
N ASP A 232 -4.17 11.77 -5.47
CA ASP A 232 -4.99 12.70 -4.69
C ASP A 232 -5.76 11.99 -3.58
N GLU A 233 -6.33 10.82 -3.86
CA GLU A 233 -7.08 10.02 -2.89
C GLU A 233 -6.20 9.62 -1.69
N MET A 234 -4.95 9.23 -1.96
CA MET A 234 -4.00 8.87 -0.90
C MET A 234 -3.55 10.11 -0.13
N ARG A 235 -3.31 11.23 -0.81
CA ARG A 235 -2.94 12.50 -0.18
C ARG A 235 -4.04 13.01 0.75
N HIS A 236 -5.30 12.97 0.31
CA HIS A 236 -6.45 13.38 1.13
C HIS A 236 -6.58 12.52 2.37
N CYS A 237 -6.52 11.19 2.23
CA CYS A 237 -6.50 10.28 3.38
C CYS A 237 -5.34 10.59 4.32
N LEU A 238 -4.15 10.87 3.80
CA LEU A 238 -2.98 11.18 4.60
C LEU A 238 -3.13 12.48 5.41
N ILE A 239 -3.73 13.52 4.82
CA ILE A 239 -4.04 14.78 5.52
C ILE A 239 -5.00 14.54 6.68
N ILE A 240 -6.08 13.78 6.44
CA ILE A 240 -7.06 13.43 7.48
C ILE A 240 -6.39 12.64 8.61
N GLN A 241 -5.61 11.60 8.26
CA GLN A 241 -4.94 10.77 9.26
C GLN A 241 -3.87 11.56 10.04
N ARG A 242 -3.20 12.53 9.40
CA ARG A 242 -2.25 13.45 10.07
C ARG A 242 -2.96 14.31 11.10
N PHE A 243 -4.13 14.85 10.78
CA PHE A 243 -4.95 15.58 11.74
C PHE A 243 -5.37 14.69 12.91
N CYS A 244 -5.91 13.50 12.63
CA CYS A 244 -6.27 12.54 13.69
C CYS A 244 -5.08 12.17 14.58
N HIS A 245 -3.88 12.04 14.01
CA HIS A 245 -2.65 11.83 14.75
C HIS A 245 -2.34 13.02 15.68
N ARG A 246 -2.41 14.26 15.19
CA ARG A 246 -2.18 15.49 15.98
C ARG A 246 -3.16 15.62 17.13
N VAL A 247 -4.45 15.38 16.88
CA VAL A 247 -5.50 15.36 17.92
C VAL A 247 -5.13 14.36 19.02
N THR A 248 -4.83 13.12 18.64
CA THR A 248 -4.55 12.05 19.60
C THR A 248 -3.28 12.36 20.41
N LYS A 249 -2.23 12.85 19.74
CA LYS A 249 -0.99 13.25 20.40
C LYS A 249 -1.22 14.37 21.41
N ALA A 250 -1.95 15.42 21.04
CA ALA A 250 -2.29 16.52 21.94
C ALA A 250 -3.05 16.03 23.18
N MET A 251 -4.06 15.17 22.97
CA MET A 251 -4.87 14.62 24.06
C MET A 251 -4.10 13.65 24.97
N MET A 252 -2.99 13.06 24.51
CA MET A 252 -2.19 12.10 25.29
C MET A 252 -0.92 12.69 25.92
N THR A 253 -0.63 13.98 25.72
CA THR A 253 0.56 14.66 26.30
C THR A 253 0.37 15.15 27.75
N GLY A 254 -0.61 14.62 28.47
CA GLY A 254 -0.98 15.09 29.79
C GLY A 254 -0.03 14.71 30.93
N ALA A 255 0.18 15.64 31.86
CA ALA A 255 0.98 15.43 33.08
C ALA A 255 0.17 14.95 34.30
N ASN A 256 -1.15 14.76 34.17
CA ASN A 256 -2.01 14.34 35.28
C ASN A 256 -2.08 12.82 35.42
N GLY A 257 -2.64 12.32 36.53
CA GLY A 257 -2.78 10.87 36.79
C GLY A 257 -3.66 10.11 35.78
N THR A 258 -4.33 10.81 34.85
CA THR A 258 -5.13 10.23 33.76
C THR A 258 -4.44 10.28 32.39
N GLY A 259 -3.23 10.87 32.29
CA GLY A 259 -2.51 11.05 31.02
C GLY A 259 -3.10 12.12 30.09
N LEU A 260 -4.07 12.90 30.57
CA LEU A 260 -4.74 13.97 29.82
C LEU A 260 -4.16 15.35 30.16
N PRO A 261 -4.15 16.32 29.22
CA PRO A 261 -3.79 17.69 29.51
C PRO A 261 -4.64 18.28 30.65
N LEU A 262 -4.06 19.27 31.34
CA LEU A 262 -4.80 20.10 32.30
C LEU A 262 -6.00 20.74 31.60
N GLU A 263 -7.06 21.01 32.34
CA GLU A 263 -8.34 21.47 31.78
C GLU A 263 -8.20 22.76 30.95
N HIS A 264 -7.42 23.73 31.43
CA HIS A 264 -7.13 24.97 30.72
C HIS A 264 -6.37 24.72 29.39
N ASP A 265 -5.32 23.91 29.44
CA ASP A 265 -4.50 23.59 28.26
C ASP A 265 -5.29 22.79 27.24
N ARG A 266 -6.20 21.91 27.71
CA ARG A 266 -7.08 21.12 26.85
C ARG A 266 -8.02 22.00 26.03
N TYR A 267 -8.60 23.03 26.64
CA TYR A 267 -9.48 23.95 25.93
C TYR A 267 -8.72 24.69 24.82
N LEU A 268 -7.52 25.20 25.12
CA LEU A 268 -6.68 25.88 24.12
C LEU A 268 -6.28 24.95 22.98
N GLN A 269 -5.89 23.71 23.29
CA GLN A 269 -5.57 22.70 22.29
C GLN A 269 -6.79 22.36 21.41
N LEU A 270 -7.98 22.23 21.99
CA LEU A 270 -9.21 21.97 21.24
C LEU A 270 -9.54 23.10 20.27
N MET A 271 -9.44 24.37 20.71
CA MET A 271 -9.69 25.50 19.80
C MET A 271 -8.71 25.54 18.63
N LEU A 272 -7.43 25.23 18.86
CA LEU A 272 -6.43 25.16 17.77
C LEU A 272 -6.73 24.02 16.79
N LEU A 273 -7.13 22.86 17.31
CA LEU A 273 -7.50 21.71 16.47
C LEU A 273 -8.79 21.95 15.68
N GLU A 274 -9.74 22.70 16.25
CA GLU A 274 -10.98 23.09 15.56
C GLU A 274 -10.69 24.03 14.38
N GLU A 275 -9.80 25.00 14.57
CA GLU A 275 -9.37 25.87 13.48
C GLU A 275 -8.62 25.09 12.39
N GLU A 276 -7.74 24.16 12.76
CA GLU A 276 -7.07 23.28 11.80
C GLU A 276 -8.06 22.40 11.03
N LEU A 277 -9.10 21.88 11.70
CA LEU A 277 -10.16 21.11 11.05
C LEU A 277 -10.91 21.95 10.02
N ASN A 278 -11.28 23.20 10.35
CA ASN A 278 -11.94 24.11 9.41
C ASN A 278 -11.09 24.36 8.15
N VAL A 279 -9.77 24.53 8.32
CA VAL A 279 -8.84 24.69 7.18
C VAL A 279 -8.82 23.44 6.31
N ILE A 280 -8.76 22.26 6.93
CA ILE A 280 -8.75 20.97 6.21
C ILE A 280 -10.07 20.76 5.46
N GLU A 281 -11.21 21.07 6.07
CA GLU A 281 -12.53 21.00 5.43
C GLU A 281 -12.64 21.92 4.22
N GLN A 282 -12.11 23.15 4.31
CA GLN A 282 -12.07 24.06 3.16
C GLN A 282 -11.15 23.54 2.04
N GLN A 283 -10.02 22.94 2.39
CA GLN A 283 -9.06 22.39 1.43
C GLN A 283 -9.62 21.15 0.71
N LEU A 284 -10.25 20.24 1.45
CA LEU A 284 -10.72 18.95 0.92
C LEU A 284 -12.16 19.00 0.37
N GLY A 285 -13.03 19.87 0.91
CA GLY A 285 -14.46 19.89 0.61
C GLY A 285 -14.79 20.08 -0.88
N ASN A 286 -13.95 20.82 -1.60
CA ASN A 286 -14.12 21.02 -3.05
C ASN A 286 -13.66 19.81 -3.89
N GLN A 287 -12.77 18.97 -3.37
CA GLN A 287 -12.16 17.86 -4.11
C GLN A 287 -12.82 16.50 -3.84
N LEU A 288 -13.38 16.30 -2.65
CA LEU A 288 -14.04 15.04 -2.26
C LEU A 288 -15.39 14.81 -2.98
N SER A 289 -16.12 15.87 -3.37
CA SER A 289 -17.44 15.72 -3.99
C SER A 289 -17.41 15.40 -5.49
N GLY A 290 -16.29 15.63 -6.19
CA GLY A 290 -16.17 15.42 -7.63
C GLY A 290 -16.02 13.95 -8.07
N GLY A 291 -15.60 13.06 -7.18
CA GLY A 291 -15.38 11.63 -7.48
C GLY A 291 -16.62 10.73 -7.35
N SER A 292 -17.69 11.20 -6.69
CA SER A 292 -18.85 10.36 -6.35
C SER A 292 -19.94 10.33 -7.44
N THR A 293 -19.90 11.21 -8.44
CA THR A 293 -20.95 11.29 -9.48
C THR A 293 -20.80 10.33 -10.66
N SER A 294 -19.70 9.56 -10.76
CA SER A 294 -19.45 8.69 -11.93
C SER A 294 -19.62 7.19 -11.67
N LEU A 295 -19.99 6.76 -10.45
CA LEU A 295 -20.08 5.33 -10.09
C LEU A 295 -21.46 4.87 -9.63
N THR A 296 -22.51 5.67 -9.83
CA THR A 296 -23.89 5.18 -9.75
C THR A 296 -24.46 5.04 -11.16
N TYR A 297 -24.93 3.82 -11.46
CA TYR A 297 -25.41 3.30 -12.75
C TYR A 297 -24.34 2.67 -13.66
N GLN A 298 -23.95 1.43 -13.33
CA GLN A 298 -24.26 0.22 -14.11
C GLN A 298 -23.83 -1.05 -13.34
#